data_AF-E9FTE2-F1
#
_entry.id   AF-E9FTE2-F1
#
_cell.length_a   1.000
_cell.length_b   1.000
_cell.length_c   1.000
_cell.angle_alpha   90.00
_cell.angle_beta   90.00
_cell.angle_gamma   90.00
#
_symmetry.space_group_name_H-M   'P 1'
#
loop_
_entity.id
_entity.type
_entity.pdbx_description
1 polymer ?
#
loop_
_entity_poly.entity_id
_entity_poly.type
_entity_poly.pdbx_seq_one_letter_code
_entity_poly.pdbx_strand_id
1 'polypeptide(L)'
;VFQCLVCSVFCGDMAEVVAQHVAADRSRQREHEALLLIGGHYLCRLCAYKTTLKANFQLHCKTDKHLQRLQHATHIQEGGARNDWKLQYVTSTTNPVQLRCNVCEYYTNSVHKLQVHASSPRHQLAVELFR
;
A
#
# COMPACT_ATOMS: atom_id res chain seq x y z
N VAL A 1 17.28 -4.22 6.46
CA VAL A 1 17.37 -5.42 5.58
C VAL A 1 16.20 -5.49 4.61
N PHE A 2 14.99 -5.35 5.10
CA PHE A 2 13.76 -5.35 4.31
C PHE A 2 13.32 -3.93 3.94
N GLN A 3 12.67 -3.79 2.79
CA GLN A 3 12.16 -2.53 2.27
C GLN A 3 10.71 -2.69 1.83
N CYS A 4 9.85 -1.73 2.17
CA CYS A 4 8.53 -1.61 1.58
C CYS A 4 8.63 -0.88 0.24
N LEU A 5 8.19 -1.52 -0.84
CA LEU A 5 8.20 -0.93 -2.18
C LEU A 5 6.94 -0.12 -2.48
N VAL A 6 5.91 -0.21 -1.65
CA VAL A 6 4.68 0.58 -1.79
C VAL A 6 4.98 2.05 -1.47
N CYS A 7 5.38 2.34 -0.23
CA CYS A 7 5.79 3.68 0.19
C CYS A 7 7.24 4.01 -0.21
N SER A 8 8.10 3.01 -0.48
CA SER A 8 9.52 3.21 -0.83
C SER A 8 10.39 3.96 0.21
N VAL A 9 9.82 4.37 1.34
CA VAL A 9 10.52 5.08 2.43
C VAL A 9 10.73 4.22 3.67
N PHE A 10 9.92 3.19 3.85
CA PHE A 10 10.04 2.31 5.01
C PHE A 10 11.08 1.22 4.77
N CYS A 11 11.99 1.08 5.73
CA CYS A 11 12.91 -0.05 5.83
C CYS A 11 12.90 -0.62 7.25
N GLY A 12 13.01 -1.94 7.36
CA GLY A 12 13.12 -2.66 8.62
C GLY A 12 14.24 -3.69 8.58
N ASP A 13 14.75 -4.08 9.73
CA ASP A 13 15.70 -5.18 9.90
C ASP A 13 15.00 -6.50 10.27
N MET A 14 13.84 -6.42 10.92
CA MET A 14 13.00 -7.57 11.28
C MET A 14 11.75 -7.67 10.39
N ALA A 15 11.40 -8.89 9.99
CA ALA A 15 10.20 -9.14 9.20
C ALA A 15 8.90 -8.74 9.94
N GLU A 16 8.90 -8.85 11.27
CA GLU A 16 7.77 -8.45 12.14
C GLU A 16 7.49 -6.94 12.09
N VAL A 17 8.55 -6.13 12.09
CA VAL A 17 8.45 -4.66 12.00
C VAL A 17 7.85 -4.24 10.65
N VAL A 18 8.24 -4.93 9.57
CA VAL A 18 7.64 -4.74 8.24
C VAL A 18 6.18 -5.20 8.21
N ALA A 19 5.86 -6.32 8.86
CA ALA A 19 4.49 -6.82 8.97
C ALA A 19 3.58 -5.80 9.65
N GLN A 20 4.02 -5.22 10.77
CA GLN A 20 3.29 -4.17 11.48
C GLN A 20 3.12 -2.92 10.61
N HIS A 21 4.17 -2.49 9.89
CA HIS A 21 4.08 -1.36 8.97
C HIS A 21 3.04 -1.58 7.86
N VAL A 22 3.01 -2.77 7.26
CA VAL A 22 2.03 -3.12 6.22
C VAL A 22 0.61 -3.17 6.79
N ALA A 23 0.45 -3.67 8.02
CA ALA A 23 -0.84 -3.80 8.68
C ALA A 23 -1.39 -2.50 9.30
N ALA A 24 -0.62 -1.41 9.31
CA ALA A 24 -1.05 -0.15 9.89
C ALA A 24 -2.31 0.40 9.18
N ASP A 25 -3.33 0.76 9.97
CA ASP A 25 -4.58 1.32 9.45
C ASP A 25 -4.36 2.74 8.90
N ARG A 26 -4.69 2.91 7.63
CA ARG A 26 -4.53 4.15 6.85
C ARG A 26 -5.86 4.70 6.33
N SER A 27 -6.98 4.11 6.74
CA SER A 27 -8.32 4.45 6.23
C SER A 27 -8.76 5.88 6.60
N ARG A 28 -8.33 6.38 7.76
CA ARG A 28 -8.84 7.64 8.33
C ARG A 28 -8.23 8.92 7.78
N GLN A 29 -7.15 8.85 6.99
CA GLN A 29 -6.34 10.05 6.74
C GLN A 29 -6.81 10.90 5.55
N ARG A 30 -7.57 10.38 4.57
CA ARG A 30 -7.73 11.06 3.26
C ARG A 30 -9.05 10.82 2.50
N GLU A 31 -10.16 10.49 3.16
CA GLU A 31 -11.44 10.24 2.46
C GLU A 31 -11.89 11.40 1.56
N HIS A 32 -11.69 12.65 2.00
CA HIS A 32 -12.08 13.84 1.23
C HIS A 32 -11.25 14.06 -0.04
N GLU A 33 -10.02 13.53 -0.10
CA GLU A 33 -9.17 13.69 -1.28
C GLU A 33 -9.61 12.76 -2.43
N ALA A 34 -10.42 11.74 -2.19
CA ALA A 34 -10.90 10.86 -3.25
C ALA A 34 -12.04 11.47 -4.09
N LEU A 35 -12.72 12.52 -3.58
CA LEU A 35 -13.89 13.14 -4.19
C LEU A 35 -13.51 14.21 -5.23
N LEU A 36 -14.16 14.15 -6.39
CA LEU A 36 -14.24 15.25 -7.35
C LEU A 36 -15.70 15.60 -7.62
N LEU A 37 -16.01 16.89 -7.71
CA LEU A 37 -17.33 17.39 -8.12
C LEU A 37 -17.21 18.06 -9.49
N ILE A 38 -17.75 17.43 -10.54
CA ILE A 38 -17.66 17.93 -11.92
C ILE A 38 -19.06 17.90 -12.54
N GLY A 39 -19.56 19.05 -12.98
CA GLY A 39 -20.87 19.16 -13.64
C GLY A 39 -22.04 18.62 -12.81
N GLY A 40 -22.03 18.83 -11.49
CA GLY A 40 -23.05 18.30 -10.57
C GLY A 40 -22.91 16.80 -10.25
N HIS A 41 -21.86 16.14 -10.71
CA HIS A 41 -21.59 14.74 -10.39
C HIS A 41 -20.47 14.58 -9.37
N TYR A 42 -20.71 13.73 -8.38
CA TYR A 42 -19.73 13.22 -7.43
C TYR A 42 -18.98 12.05 -8.05
N LEU A 43 -17.66 12.18 -8.16
CA LEU A 43 -16.74 11.23 -8.80
C LEU A 43 -15.70 10.76 -7.80
N CYS A 44 -15.43 9.46 -7.75
CA CYS A 44 -14.37 8.87 -6.94
C CYS A 44 -13.15 8.59 -7.81
N ARG A 45 -12.04 9.32 -7.58
CA ARG A 45 -10.78 9.14 -8.32
C ARG A 45 -10.17 7.75 -8.16
N LEU A 46 -10.35 7.14 -6.99
CA LEU A 46 -9.79 5.82 -6.67
C LEU A 46 -10.57 4.68 -7.31
N CYS A 47 -11.84 4.88 -7.62
CA CYS A 47 -12.73 3.79 -8.07
C CYS A 47 -13.34 4.01 -9.45
N ALA A 48 -13.14 5.17 -10.07
CA ALA A 48 -13.87 5.63 -11.25
C ALA A 48 -15.41 5.55 -11.08
N TYR A 49 -15.88 5.63 -9.83
CA TYR A 49 -17.30 5.61 -9.50
C TYR A 49 -17.91 7.01 -9.70
N LYS A 50 -19.11 7.09 -10.26
CA LYS A 50 -19.83 8.33 -10.57
C LYS A 50 -21.26 8.28 -10.06
N THR A 51 -21.73 9.36 -9.44
CA THR A 51 -23.13 9.52 -9.03
C THR A 51 -23.52 11.00 -9.01
N THR A 52 -24.80 11.33 -9.20
CA THR A 52 -25.35 12.69 -8.97
C THR A 52 -25.74 12.93 -7.51
N LEU A 53 -25.87 11.86 -6.72
CA LEU A 53 -26.36 11.93 -5.35
C LEU A 53 -25.21 11.83 -4.34
N LYS A 54 -25.11 12.82 -3.45
CA LYS A 54 -24.11 12.85 -2.36
C LYS A 54 -24.24 11.63 -1.43
N ALA A 55 -25.47 11.22 -1.12
CA ALA A 55 -25.73 10.06 -0.26
C ALA A 55 -25.15 8.76 -0.84
N ASN A 56 -25.32 8.53 -2.16
CA ASN A 56 -24.74 7.37 -2.84
C ASN A 56 -23.21 7.40 -2.79
N PHE A 57 -22.61 8.58 -2.95
CA PHE A 57 -21.16 8.73 -2.84
C PHE A 57 -20.65 8.41 -1.43
N GLN A 58 -21.37 8.86 -0.39
CA GLN A 58 -21.02 8.55 1.00
C GLN A 58 -21.13 7.05 1.30
N LEU A 59 -22.14 6.36 0.76
CA LEU A 59 -22.24 4.90 0.86
C LEU A 59 -21.10 4.20 0.12
N HIS A 60 -20.74 4.68 -1.07
CA HIS A 60 -19.60 4.16 -1.82
C HIS A 60 -18.29 4.21 -1.02
N CYS A 61 -18.03 5.32 -0.32
CA CYS A 61 -16.81 5.47 0.48
C CYS A 61 -16.68 4.45 1.62
N LYS A 62 -17.81 3.92 2.10
CA LYS A 62 -17.85 2.88 3.15
C LYS A 62 -17.65 1.46 2.63
N THR A 63 -17.59 1.25 1.31
CA THR A 63 -17.41 -0.10 0.75
C THR A 63 -15.99 -0.60 0.96
N ASP A 64 -15.83 -1.90 1.25
CA ASP A 64 -14.51 -2.52 1.44
C ASP A 64 -13.57 -2.27 0.25
N LYS A 65 -14.12 -2.35 -0.97
CA LYS A 65 -13.37 -2.07 -2.20
C LYS A 65 -12.80 -0.65 -2.23
N HIS A 66 -13.57 0.34 -1.77
CA HIS A 66 -13.07 1.72 -1.67
C HIS A 66 -12.01 1.82 -0.58
N LEU A 67 -12.29 1.28 0.61
CA LEU A 67 -11.38 1.33 1.76
C LEU A 67 -10.03 0.67 1.46
N GLN A 68 -10.01 -0.46 0.77
CA GLN A 68 -8.76 -1.12 0.34
C GLN A 68 -7.94 -0.24 -0.60
N ARG A 69 -8.59 0.42 -1.57
CA ARG A 69 -7.90 1.33 -2.50
C ARG A 69 -7.44 2.60 -1.81
N LEU A 70 -8.23 3.12 -0.88
CA LEU A 70 -7.86 4.28 -0.08
C LEU A 70 -6.64 3.99 0.79
N GLN A 71 -6.62 2.88 1.51
CA GLN A 71 -5.46 2.45 2.30
C GLN A 71 -4.20 2.32 1.44
N HIS A 72 -4.32 1.70 0.27
CA HIS A 72 -3.20 1.53 -0.65
C HIS A 72 -2.71 2.88 -1.21
N ALA A 73 -3.61 3.77 -1.63
CA ALA A 73 -3.26 5.11 -2.10
C ALA A 73 -2.56 5.93 -1.00
N THR A 74 -3.08 5.91 0.22
CA THR A 74 -2.47 6.57 1.38
C THR A 74 -1.08 6.02 1.65
N HIS A 75 -0.90 4.69 1.59
CA HIS A 75 0.41 4.05 1.78
C HIS A 75 1.43 4.46 0.71
N ILE A 76 1.02 4.55 -0.56
CA ILE A 76 1.87 5.06 -1.65
C ILE A 76 2.32 6.50 -1.34
N GLN A 77 1.38 7.35 -0.90
CA GLN A 77 1.63 8.76 -0.61
C GLN A 77 2.55 8.99 0.60
N GLU A 78 2.71 8.02 1.51
CA GLU A 78 3.72 8.11 2.58
C GLU A 78 5.14 8.29 2.01
N GLY A 79 5.38 7.86 0.76
CA GLY A 79 6.65 8.10 0.06
C GLY A 79 6.81 9.50 -0.55
N GLY A 80 5.80 10.36 -0.42
CA GLY A 80 5.77 11.71 -0.97
C GLY A 80 5.76 11.74 -2.51
N ALA A 81 6.17 12.89 -3.06
CA ALA A 81 6.06 13.19 -4.50
C ALA A 81 6.76 12.18 -5.43
N ARG A 82 7.78 11.48 -4.93
CA ARG A 82 8.49 10.42 -5.67
C ARG A 82 7.60 9.23 -6.04
N ASN A 83 6.48 9.06 -5.33
CA ASN A 83 5.54 7.97 -5.54
C ASN A 83 4.25 8.41 -6.25
N ASP A 84 4.10 9.69 -6.62
CA ASP A 84 2.87 10.19 -7.24
C ASP A 84 2.52 9.45 -8.54
N TRP A 85 3.53 9.03 -9.30
CA TRP A 85 3.34 8.23 -10.51
C TRP A 85 2.66 6.88 -10.22
N LYS A 86 2.87 6.28 -9.03
CA LYS A 86 2.22 5.02 -8.64
C LYS A 86 0.72 5.19 -8.41
N LEU A 87 0.26 6.40 -8.06
CA LEU A 87 -1.17 6.69 -7.86
C LEU A 87 -1.96 6.55 -9.16
N GLN A 88 -1.34 6.78 -10.31
CA GLN A 88 -1.97 6.58 -11.63
C GLN A 88 -2.36 5.11 -11.87
N TYR A 89 -1.67 4.18 -11.20
CA TYR A 89 -1.86 2.74 -11.35
C TYR A 89 -2.52 2.07 -10.12
N VAL A 90 -2.99 2.86 -9.15
CA VAL A 90 -3.61 2.33 -7.93
C VAL A 90 -4.89 1.53 -8.22
N THR A 91 -5.60 1.89 -9.29
CA THR A 91 -6.81 1.20 -9.77
C THR A 91 -6.50 -0.16 -10.39
N SER A 92 -5.33 -0.31 -11.01
CA SER A 92 -4.85 -1.51 -11.70
C SER A 92 -4.09 -2.47 -10.79
N THR A 93 -3.53 -1.95 -9.68
CA THR A 93 -2.73 -2.77 -8.77
C THR A 93 -3.65 -3.65 -7.92
N THR A 94 -3.50 -4.97 -8.08
CA THR A 94 -4.30 -5.97 -7.36
C THR A 94 -3.74 -6.32 -5.98
N ASN A 95 -2.44 -6.10 -5.75
CA ASN A 95 -1.77 -6.45 -4.50
C ASN A 95 -1.28 -5.20 -3.76
N PRO A 96 -1.82 -4.89 -2.57
CA PRO A 96 -1.43 -3.71 -1.78
C PRO A 96 -0.11 -3.91 -1.02
N VAL A 97 0.53 -5.06 -1.17
CA VAL A 97 1.77 -5.42 -0.47
C VAL A 97 2.86 -5.68 -1.50
N GLN A 98 3.98 -4.96 -1.36
CA GLN A 98 5.17 -5.14 -2.17
C GLN A 98 6.40 -4.96 -1.28
N LEU A 99 7.15 -6.03 -1.07
CA LEU A 99 8.26 -6.10 -0.11
C LEU A 99 9.51 -6.66 -0.80
N ARG A 100 10.67 -6.16 -0.39
CA ARG A 100 11.99 -6.62 -0.84
C ARG A 100 12.88 -6.92 0.35
N CYS A 101 13.63 -8.01 0.29
CA CYS A 101 14.82 -8.24 1.10
C CYS A 101 16.04 -7.77 0.32
N ASN A 102 16.79 -6.80 0.83
CA ASN A 102 17.94 -6.23 0.14
C ASN A 102 19.17 -7.16 0.19
N VAL A 103 19.28 -7.98 1.24
CA VAL A 103 20.41 -8.92 1.40
C VAL A 103 20.33 -10.08 0.41
N CYS A 104 19.13 -10.60 0.18
CA CYS A 104 18.92 -11.76 -0.70
C CYS A 104 18.36 -11.39 -2.07
N GLU A 105 18.14 -10.09 -2.33
CA GLU A 105 17.38 -9.57 -3.47
C GLU A 105 16.03 -10.27 -3.69
N TYR A 106 15.41 -10.73 -2.60
CA TYR A 106 14.18 -11.50 -2.64
C TYR A 106 12.95 -10.58 -2.64
N TYR A 107 12.04 -10.78 -3.59
CA TYR A 107 10.82 -9.99 -3.74
C TYR A 107 9.59 -10.82 -3.38
N THR A 108 8.63 -10.21 -2.67
CA THR A 108 7.37 -10.86 -2.32
C THR A 108 6.23 -9.86 -2.21
N ASN A 109 5.02 -10.32 -2.53
CA ASN A 109 3.76 -9.61 -2.35
C ASN A 109 2.97 -10.10 -1.12
N SER A 110 3.63 -10.85 -0.22
CA SER A 110 3.00 -11.42 0.97
C SER A 110 3.92 -11.28 2.17
N VAL A 111 3.37 -10.73 3.25
CA VAL A 111 4.03 -10.63 4.56
C VAL A 111 4.40 -12.02 5.07
N HIS A 112 3.50 -13.00 4.94
CA HIS A 112 3.75 -14.36 5.40
C HIS A 112 4.94 -15.00 4.68
N LYS A 113 5.00 -14.87 3.34
CA LYS A 113 6.16 -15.34 2.56
C LYS A 113 7.46 -14.64 2.97
N LEU A 114 7.40 -13.35 3.33
CA LEU A 114 8.57 -12.64 3.85
C LEU A 114 9.04 -13.21 5.19
N GLN A 115 8.11 -13.51 6.10
CA GLN A 115 8.44 -14.12 7.40
C GLN A 115 9.09 -15.49 7.25
N VAL A 116 8.55 -16.33 6.36
CA VAL A 116 9.15 -17.64 6.03
C VAL A 116 10.54 -17.48 5.40
N HIS A 117 10.73 -16.48 4.54
CA HIS A 117 12.05 -16.17 3.99
C HIS A 117 13.04 -15.74 5.08
N ALA A 118 12.61 -14.86 6.00
CA ALA A 118 13.45 -14.33 7.07
C ALA A 118 13.90 -15.41 8.07
N SER A 119 13.08 -16.45 8.28
CA SER A 119 13.45 -17.60 9.14
C SER A 119 14.30 -18.65 8.43
N SER A 120 14.56 -18.52 7.13
CA SER A 120 15.33 -19.51 6.39
C SER A 120 16.83 -19.46 6.75
N PRO A 121 17.52 -20.61 6.87
CA PRO A 121 18.97 -20.64 7.16
C PRO A 121 19.80 -19.91 6.10
N ARG A 122 19.35 -19.94 4.84
CA ARG A 122 19.98 -19.22 3.74
C ARG A 122 19.97 -17.71 3.96
N HIS A 123 18.86 -17.17 4.47
CA HIS A 123 18.76 -15.76 4.81
C HIS A 123 19.64 -15.41 6.00
N GLN A 124 19.62 -16.22 7.06
CA GLN A 124 20.46 -16.02 8.25
C GLN A 124 21.94 -15.95 7.89
N LEU A 125 22.43 -16.91 7.10
CA LEU A 125 23.81 -16.92 6.63
C LEU A 125 24.12 -15.69 5.75
N ALA A 126 23.22 -15.32 4.84
CA ALA A 126 23.42 -14.14 4.00
C ALA A 126 23.46 -12.85 4.84
N VAL A 127 22.64 -12.74 5.88
CA VAL A 127 22.69 -11.59 6.80
C VAL A 127 24.01 -11.56 7.56
N GLU A 128 24.54 -12.70 8.00
CA GLU A 128 25.86 -12.76 8.67
C GLU A 128 27.01 -12.38 7.73
N LEU A 129 26.95 -12.77 6.45
CA LEU A 129 28.01 -12.49 5.47
C LEU A 129 28.00 -11.06 4.93
N PHE A 130 26.83 -10.41 4.86
CA PHE A 130 26.65 -9.11 4.21
C PHE A 130 26.29 -7.98 5.19
N ARG A 131 26.47 -8.20 6.50
CA ARG A 131 26.27 -7.18 7.54
C ARG A 131 27.58 -6.63 8.07
#